data_AF-A0A367M806-F1
#
_entry.id   AF-A0A367M806-F1
#
_cell.length_a   1.000
_cell.length_b   1.000
_cell.length_c   1.000
_cell.angle_alpha   90.00
_cell.angle_beta   90.00
_cell.angle_gamma   90.00
#
_symmetry.space_group_name_H-M   'P 1'
#
loop_
_entity.id
_entity.type
_entity.pdbx_description
1 polymer ?
#
loop_
_entity_poly.entity_id
_entity_poly.type
_entity_poly.pdbx_seq_one_letter_code
_entity_poly.pdbx_strand_id
1 'polypeptide(L)'
;LIDQGVDVVFQHTDSPAPIQAAERRGVYAVGYASDMQHFGPKTVLTSIVNDWGPHYIRSAQAVMDGTWKSEDFWGGLAESTVVLPLNQEVLPAPVREEAGRLIESIRSGAFHPFTGPIRDQSGKERFAAGVSATNADLASMNYYVEGIKADLPK
;
A
#
# COMPACT_ATOMS: atom_id res chain seq x y z
N LEU A 1 20.03 -3.95 -3.81
CA LEU A 1 19.11 -4.37 -2.73
C LEU A 1 19.27 -5.86 -2.42
N ILE A 2 18.92 -6.75 -3.34
CA ILE A 2 19.02 -8.21 -3.12
C ILE A 2 20.45 -8.64 -2.77
N ASP A 3 21.46 -8.17 -3.52
CA ASP A 3 22.88 -8.47 -3.21
C ASP A 3 23.37 -7.84 -1.89
N GLN A 4 22.61 -6.91 -1.32
CA GLN A 4 22.86 -6.29 -0.02
C GLN A 4 22.10 -7.00 1.11
N GLY A 5 21.44 -8.13 0.83
CA GLY A 5 20.79 -8.99 1.82
C GLY A 5 19.29 -8.73 2.04
N VAL A 6 18.62 -7.92 1.20
CA VAL A 6 17.16 -7.76 1.27
C VAL A 6 16.48 -9.06 0.82
N ASP A 7 15.52 -9.53 1.62
CA ASP A 7 14.75 -10.77 1.43
C ASP A 7 13.28 -10.53 1.02
N VAL A 8 12.80 -9.28 1.13
CA VAL A 8 11.49 -8.83 0.64
C VAL A 8 11.62 -7.51 -0.12
N VAL A 9 11.12 -7.45 -1.35
CA VAL A 9 11.19 -6.26 -2.21
C VAL A 9 9.80 -5.65 -2.43
N PHE A 10 9.68 -4.34 -2.23
CA PHE A 10 8.53 -3.54 -2.65
C PHE A 10 9.01 -2.38 -3.53
N GLN A 11 8.12 -1.90 -4.40
CA GLN A 11 8.42 -0.83 -5.34
C GLN A 11 7.29 0.20 -5.36
N HIS A 12 7.66 1.44 -5.67
CA HIS A 12 6.73 2.50 -6.07
C HIS A 12 7.05 2.96 -7.50
N THR A 13 7.30 1.99 -8.38
CA THR A 13 7.53 2.15 -9.82
C THR A 13 6.57 1.25 -10.58
N ASP A 14 6.45 1.42 -11.90
CA ASP A 14 5.27 0.91 -12.65
C ASP A 14 5.52 -0.35 -13.50
N SER A 15 6.68 -1.00 -13.37
CA SER A 15 7.03 -2.18 -14.19
C SER A 15 7.13 -3.46 -13.34
N PRO A 16 6.95 -4.65 -13.92
CA PRO A 16 7.16 -5.91 -13.20
C PRO A 16 8.66 -6.25 -13.01
N ALA A 17 9.60 -5.40 -13.42
CA ALA A 17 11.02 -5.74 -13.44
C ALA A 17 11.60 -6.12 -12.05
N PRO A 18 11.29 -5.40 -10.95
CA PRO A 18 11.72 -5.81 -9.62
C PRO A 18 11.10 -7.14 -9.17
N ILE A 19 9.83 -7.41 -9.51
CA ILE A 19 9.15 -8.68 -9.22
C ILE A 19 9.86 -9.84 -9.93
N GLN A 20 10.14 -9.69 -11.22
CA GLN A 20 10.86 -10.71 -12.00
C GLN A 20 12.29 -10.93 -11.48
N ALA A 21 12.95 -9.87 -11.00
CA ALA A 21 14.25 -10.00 -10.35
C ALA A 21 14.15 -10.75 -9.03
N ALA A 22 13.13 -10.49 -8.22
CA ALA A 22 12.87 -11.19 -6.97
C ALA A 22 12.60 -12.68 -7.20
N GLU A 23 11.72 -13.02 -8.17
CA GLU A 23 11.45 -14.41 -8.60
C GLU A 23 12.74 -15.14 -9.04
N ARG A 24 13.55 -14.54 -9.91
CA ARG A 24 14.84 -15.13 -10.35
C ARG A 24 15.83 -15.37 -9.21
N ARG A 25 15.73 -14.58 -8.14
CA ARG A 25 16.66 -14.62 -7.00
C ARG A 25 16.07 -15.37 -5.80
N GLY A 26 14.82 -15.80 -5.86
CA GLY A 26 14.14 -16.52 -4.78
C GLY A 26 13.91 -15.68 -3.52
N VAL A 27 13.78 -14.35 -3.66
CA VAL A 27 13.41 -13.45 -2.57
C VAL A 27 11.96 -13.00 -2.77
N TYR A 28 11.26 -12.70 -1.68
CA TYR A 28 9.85 -12.32 -1.76
C TYR A 28 9.66 -10.92 -2.33
N ALA A 29 8.45 -10.66 -2.83
CA ALA A 29 8.08 -9.33 -3.30
C ALA A 29 6.60 -9.00 -3.06
N VAL A 30 6.29 -7.71 -3.13
CA VAL A 30 4.93 -7.18 -3.12
C VAL A 30 4.68 -6.45 -4.44
N GLY A 31 3.66 -6.86 -5.18
CA GLY A 31 3.26 -6.22 -6.43
C GLY A 31 2.65 -4.84 -6.23
N TYR A 32 2.66 -4.01 -7.28
CA TYR A 32 2.14 -2.65 -7.23
C TYR A 32 1.30 -2.33 -8.48
N ALA A 33 0.24 -1.54 -8.28
CA ALA A 33 -0.78 -1.12 -9.24
C ALA A 33 -1.67 -2.22 -9.85
N SER A 34 -1.17 -3.44 -10.05
CA SER A 34 -1.90 -4.59 -10.60
C SER A 34 -1.54 -5.88 -9.86
N ASP A 35 -2.31 -6.95 -10.06
CA ASP A 35 -1.94 -8.27 -9.52
C ASP A 35 -0.74 -8.83 -10.31
N MET A 36 0.43 -8.78 -9.69
CA MET A 36 1.69 -9.19 -10.31
C MET A 36 2.07 -10.65 -10.02
N GLN A 37 1.20 -11.45 -9.41
CA GLN A 37 1.50 -12.86 -9.08
C GLN A 37 1.98 -13.68 -10.28
N HIS A 38 1.46 -13.42 -11.49
CA HIS A 38 1.93 -14.14 -12.69
C HIS A 38 3.41 -13.88 -13.04
N PHE A 39 3.97 -12.73 -12.66
CA PHE A 39 5.38 -12.40 -12.90
C PHE A 39 6.34 -12.93 -11.84
N GLY A 40 5.83 -13.31 -10.67
CA GLY A 40 6.58 -13.90 -9.57
C GLY A 40 5.72 -14.90 -8.80
N PRO A 41 5.30 -16.02 -9.41
CA PRO A 41 4.32 -16.93 -8.83
C PRO A 41 4.79 -17.57 -7.52
N LYS A 42 6.11 -17.64 -7.30
CA LYS A 42 6.70 -18.24 -6.10
C LYS A 42 7.13 -17.20 -5.07
N THR A 43 7.21 -15.93 -5.44
CA THR A 43 7.77 -14.88 -4.58
C THR A 43 6.81 -13.75 -4.24
N VAL A 44 5.78 -13.51 -5.07
CA VAL A 44 4.80 -12.44 -4.79
C VAL A 44 3.90 -12.86 -3.63
N LEU A 45 3.99 -12.14 -2.53
CA LEU A 45 3.19 -12.36 -1.31
C LEU A 45 1.75 -11.87 -1.50
N THR A 46 1.62 -10.67 -2.08
CA THR A 46 0.38 -9.95 -2.37
C THR A 46 0.71 -8.83 -3.36
N SER A 47 -0.30 -8.13 -3.86
CA SER A 47 -0.13 -6.90 -4.65
C SER A 47 -1.01 -5.79 -4.10
N ILE A 48 -0.54 -4.54 -4.15
CA ILE A 48 -1.39 -3.37 -3.94
C ILE A 48 -2.03 -3.04 -5.29
N VAL A 49 -3.24 -3.54 -5.52
CA VAL A 49 -3.98 -3.37 -6.79
C VAL A 49 -4.80 -2.09 -6.71
N ASN A 50 -4.69 -1.24 -7.73
CA ASN A 50 -5.48 -0.03 -7.86
C ASN A 50 -6.72 -0.31 -8.72
N ASP A 51 -7.89 -0.45 -8.11
CA ASP A 51 -9.16 -0.69 -8.80
C ASP A 51 -9.95 0.62 -9.00
N TRP A 52 -9.56 1.37 -10.04
CA TRP A 52 -10.20 2.66 -10.37
C TRP A 52 -11.51 2.52 -11.14
N GLY A 53 -11.83 1.33 -11.66
CA GLY A 53 -12.97 1.10 -12.54
C GLY A 53 -14.29 1.64 -11.97
N PRO A 54 -14.67 1.25 -10.74
CA PRO A 54 -15.89 1.76 -10.10
C PRO A 54 -15.92 3.28 -9.94
N HIS A 55 -14.78 3.90 -9.61
CA HIS A 55 -14.70 5.36 -9.46
C HIS A 55 -14.90 6.05 -10.83
N TYR A 56 -14.23 5.58 -11.89
CA TYR A 56 -14.39 6.16 -13.23
C TYR A 56 -15.82 6.03 -13.77
N ILE A 57 -16.47 4.88 -13.56
CA ILE A 57 -17.87 4.66 -13.97
C ILE A 57 -18.79 5.66 -13.25
N ARG A 58 -18.65 5.83 -11.93
CA ARG A 58 -19.46 6.79 -11.16
C ARG A 58 -19.25 8.22 -11.64
N SER A 59 -17.99 8.63 -11.83
CA SER A 59 -17.65 10.00 -12.25
C SER A 59 -18.17 10.30 -13.65
N ALA A 60 -18.02 9.37 -14.60
CA ALA A 60 -18.57 9.52 -15.94
C ALA A 60 -20.10 9.61 -15.93
N GLN A 61 -20.77 8.77 -15.13
CA GLN A 61 -22.22 8.81 -14.97
C GLN A 61 -22.70 10.16 -14.41
N ALA A 62 -22.03 10.68 -13.38
CA ALA A 62 -22.37 11.98 -12.81
C ALA A 62 -22.25 13.13 -13.83
N VAL A 63 -21.27 13.06 -14.74
CA VAL A 63 -21.13 14.04 -15.83
C VAL A 63 -22.29 13.92 -16.81
N MET A 64 -22.63 12.71 -17.24
CA MET A 64 -23.76 12.46 -18.15
C MET A 64 -25.10 12.93 -17.56
N ASP A 65 -25.28 12.76 -16.25
CA ASP A 65 -26.49 13.17 -15.53
C ASP A 65 -26.50 14.68 -15.16
N GLY A 66 -25.42 15.41 -15.45
CA GLY A 66 -25.27 16.82 -15.07
C GLY A 66 -25.19 17.05 -13.55
N THR A 67 -24.86 16.02 -12.78
CA THR A 67 -24.76 16.06 -11.31
C THR A 67 -23.32 16.12 -10.80
N TRP A 68 -22.34 16.00 -11.69
CA TRP A 68 -20.92 16.05 -11.34
C TRP A 68 -20.54 17.37 -10.65
N LYS A 69 -19.71 17.28 -9.62
CA LYS A 69 -19.12 18.41 -8.91
C LYS A 69 -17.65 18.14 -8.65
N SER A 70 -16.85 19.20 -8.60
CA SER A 70 -15.47 19.11 -8.16
C SER A 70 -15.41 18.67 -6.71
N GLU A 71 -14.62 17.64 -6.44
CA GLU A 71 -14.39 17.10 -5.10
C GLU A 71 -12.95 16.60 -4.97
N ASP A 72 -12.46 16.56 -3.73
CA ASP A 72 -11.24 15.85 -3.38
C ASP A 72 -11.60 14.40 -3.04
N PHE A 73 -11.01 13.44 -3.75
CA PHE A 73 -11.28 12.02 -3.56
C PHE A 73 -10.01 11.30 -3.12
N TRP A 74 -10.05 10.76 -1.91
CA TRP A 74 -9.02 9.89 -1.36
C TRP A 74 -9.62 8.52 -1.11
N GLY A 75 -9.41 7.60 -2.04
CA GLY A 75 -9.88 6.22 -1.90
C GLY A 75 -8.90 5.33 -1.14
N GLY A 76 -9.39 4.20 -0.63
CA GLY A 76 -8.59 3.14 -0.08
C GLY A 76 -9.31 1.80 -0.14
N LEU A 77 -9.13 1.00 0.92
CA LEU A 77 -9.79 -0.29 1.07
C LEU A 77 -11.30 -0.13 1.28
N ALA A 78 -11.75 0.88 2.03
CA ALA A 78 -13.18 1.12 2.27
C ALA A 78 -13.95 1.40 0.97
N GLU A 79 -13.39 2.23 0.08
CA GLU A 79 -13.95 2.60 -1.22
C GLU A 79 -13.69 1.53 -2.29
N SER A 80 -12.98 0.45 -1.94
CA SER A 80 -12.54 -0.62 -2.84
C SER A 80 -11.70 -0.14 -4.02
N THR A 81 -11.08 1.04 -3.91
CA THR A 81 -10.11 1.54 -4.91
C THR A 81 -8.72 0.93 -4.73
N VAL A 82 -8.47 0.32 -3.57
CA VAL A 82 -7.31 -0.52 -3.31
C VAL A 82 -7.78 -1.92 -2.95
N VAL A 83 -7.16 -2.93 -3.55
CA VAL A 83 -7.41 -4.35 -3.28
C VAL A 83 -6.08 -5.07 -3.04
N LEU A 84 -6.05 -6.02 -2.10
CA LEU A 84 -4.85 -6.80 -1.77
C LEU A 84 -5.11 -8.30 -1.95
N PRO A 85 -5.06 -8.86 -3.18
CA PRO A 85 -5.16 -10.28 -3.38
C PRO A 85 -3.96 -11.00 -2.73
N LEU A 86 -4.24 -11.83 -1.71
CA LEU A 86 -3.22 -12.62 -1.02
C LEU A 86 -2.87 -13.87 -1.82
N ASN A 87 -1.57 -14.10 -2.05
CA ASN A 87 -1.10 -15.31 -2.72
C ASN A 87 -1.28 -16.52 -1.81
N GLN A 88 -2.18 -17.42 -2.21
CA GLN A 88 -2.56 -18.61 -1.43
C GLN A 88 -1.48 -19.69 -1.41
N GLU A 89 -0.62 -19.72 -2.42
CA GLU A 89 0.44 -20.74 -2.56
C GLU A 89 1.71 -20.35 -1.80
N VAL A 90 2.01 -19.05 -1.73
CA VAL A 90 3.24 -18.55 -1.11
C VAL A 90 3.06 -18.26 0.38
N LEU A 91 1.94 -17.66 0.78
CA LEU A 91 1.72 -17.28 2.18
C LEU A 91 1.23 -18.48 2.99
N PRO A 92 1.84 -18.84 4.13
CA PRO A 92 1.29 -19.84 5.05
C PRO A 92 -0.09 -19.42 5.59
N ALA A 93 -0.95 -20.40 5.89
CA ALA A 93 -2.33 -20.14 6.35
C ALA A 93 -2.42 -19.16 7.53
N PRO A 94 -1.60 -19.25 8.60
CA PRO A 94 -1.65 -18.28 9.71
C PRO A 94 -1.36 -16.84 9.27
N VAL A 95 -0.42 -16.66 8.34
CA VAL A 95 -0.04 -15.35 7.81
C VAL A 95 -1.16 -14.77 6.95
N ARG A 96 -1.84 -15.60 6.15
CA ARG A 96 -3.00 -15.16 5.36
C ARG A 96 -4.16 -14.71 6.25
N GLU A 97 -4.40 -15.43 7.33
CA GLU A 97 -5.46 -15.09 8.29
C GLU A 97 -5.16 -13.77 9.01
N GLU A 98 -3.91 -13.59 9.45
CA GLU A 98 -3.46 -12.34 10.06
C GLU A 98 -3.54 -11.16 9.09
N ALA A 99 -3.03 -11.32 7.86
CA ALA A 99 -3.11 -10.29 6.82
C ALA A 99 -4.57 -9.96 6.48
N GLY A 100 -5.44 -10.96 6.37
CA GLY A 100 -6.87 -10.77 6.13
C GLY A 100 -7.55 -9.96 7.23
N ARG A 101 -7.25 -10.26 8.50
CA ARG A 101 -7.74 -9.46 9.63
C ARG A 101 -7.26 -8.01 9.60
N LEU A 102 -5.99 -7.80 9.27
CA LEU A 102 -5.42 -6.44 9.19
C LEU A 102 -6.00 -5.65 8.01
N ILE A 103 -6.21 -6.29 6.87
CA ILE A 103 -6.90 -5.67 5.73
C ILE A 103 -8.32 -5.24 6.14
N GLU A 104 -9.04 -6.09 6.86
CA GLU A 104 -10.39 -5.77 7.31
C GLU A 104 -10.42 -4.69 8.40
N SER A 105 -9.44 -4.67 9.31
CA SER A 105 -9.34 -3.60 10.31
C SER A 105 -9.02 -2.25 9.68
N ILE A 106 -8.21 -2.20 8.61
CA ILE A 106 -8.00 -0.98 7.82
C ILE A 106 -9.29 -0.59 7.07
N ARG A 107 -9.94 -1.55 6.41
CA ARG A 107 -11.18 -1.32 5.67
C ARG A 107 -12.29 -0.73 6.54
N SER A 108 -12.45 -1.25 7.76
CA SER A 108 -13.44 -0.78 8.73
C SER A 108 -13.03 0.51 9.48
N GLY A 109 -11.78 0.96 9.31
CA GLY A 109 -11.23 2.09 10.06
C GLY A 109 -10.86 1.78 11.51
N ALA A 110 -10.98 0.52 11.94
CA ALA A 110 -10.56 0.09 13.28
C ALA A 110 -9.03 0.19 13.48
N PHE A 111 -8.26 0.08 12.40
CA PHE A 111 -6.82 0.33 12.38
C PHE A 111 -6.48 1.38 11.33
N HIS A 112 -5.71 2.39 11.71
CA HIS A 112 -5.17 3.39 10.78
C HIS A 112 -3.64 3.30 10.77
N PRO A 113 -2.97 3.09 9.62
CA PRO A 113 -1.53 2.88 9.55
C PRO A 113 -0.68 4.00 10.17
N PHE A 114 -1.24 5.21 10.24
CA PHE A 114 -0.61 6.39 10.85
C PHE A 114 -1.30 6.83 12.14
N THR A 115 -1.65 5.89 13.03
CA THR A 115 -1.99 6.19 14.42
C THR A 115 -0.74 6.13 15.29
N GLY A 116 -0.49 7.19 16.07
CA GLY A 116 0.67 7.28 16.93
C GLY A 116 0.69 6.27 18.08
N PRO A 117 1.84 6.08 18.73
CA PRO A 117 3.00 6.99 18.68
C PRO A 117 3.85 6.80 17.42
N ILE A 118 4.14 7.89 16.72
CA ILE A 118 5.00 7.92 15.52
C ILE A 118 6.04 9.04 15.69
N ARG A 119 7.31 8.67 15.53
CA ARG A 119 8.46 9.58 15.45
C ARG A 119 9.04 9.55 14.05
N ASP A 120 9.63 10.66 13.64
CA ASP A 120 10.43 10.70 12.41
C ASP A 120 11.85 10.17 12.64
N GLN A 121 12.64 10.06 11.56
CA GLN A 121 14.02 9.57 11.62
C GLN A 121 14.96 10.42 12.50
N SER A 122 14.58 11.65 12.86
CA SER A 122 15.33 12.52 13.77
C SER A 122 14.95 12.33 15.25
N GLY A 123 13.95 11.47 15.52
CA GLY A 123 13.37 11.26 16.86
C GLY A 123 12.28 12.27 17.23
N LYS A 124 11.98 13.25 16.36
CA LYS A 124 10.90 14.22 16.59
C LYS A 124 9.55 13.50 16.51
N GLU A 125 8.72 13.73 17.52
CA GLU A 125 7.35 13.20 17.55
C GLU A 125 6.49 13.85 16.46
N ARG A 126 5.77 13.02 15.71
CA ARG A 126 4.87 13.44 14.63
C ARG A 126 3.41 13.22 15.02
N PHE A 127 3.11 12.08 15.62
CA PHE A 127 1.79 11.78 16.16
C PHE A 127 1.92 11.16 17.55
N ALA A 128 1.22 11.72 18.54
CA ALA A 128 1.17 11.17 19.89
C ALA A 128 0.36 9.86 19.94
N ALA A 129 0.49 9.10 21.02
CA ALA A 129 -0.24 7.84 21.19
C ALA A 129 -1.76 8.02 21.02
N GLY A 130 -2.36 7.21 20.15
CA GLY A 130 -3.81 7.24 19.87
C GLY A 130 -4.26 8.37 18.94
N VAL A 131 -3.35 9.25 18.48
CA VAL A 131 -3.67 10.30 17.50
C VAL A 131 -3.42 9.76 16.10
N SER A 132 -4.45 9.77 15.26
CA SER A 132 -4.34 9.40 13.84
C SER A 132 -4.05 10.62 12.97
N ALA A 133 -3.16 10.44 11.98
CA ALA A 133 -2.92 11.43 10.94
C ALA A 133 -4.21 11.73 10.15
N THR A 134 -4.40 13.00 9.77
CA THR A 134 -5.42 13.40 8.80
C THR A 134 -4.91 13.22 7.36
N ASN A 135 -5.81 13.22 6.38
CA ASN A 135 -5.42 13.23 4.97
C ASN A 135 -4.52 14.43 4.62
N ALA A 136 -4.74 15.59 5.23
CA ALA A 136 -3.90 16.77 5.01
C ALA A 136 -2.47 16.56 5.56
N ASP A 137 -2.33 15.91 6.71
CA ASP A 137 -1.01 15.55 7.26
C ASP A 137 -0.27 14.59 6.33
N LEU A 138 -0.99 13.59 5.78
CA LEU A 138 -0.42 12.60 4.88
C LEU A 138 -0.07 13.19 3.50
N ALA A 139 -0.92 14.06 2.94
CA ALA A 139 -0.67 14.74 1.67
C ALA A 139 0.58 15.63 1.70
N SER A 140 0.90 16.17 2.88
CA SER A 140 2.06 17.05 3.09
C SER A 140 3.27 16.32 3.69
N MET A 141 3.21 14.99 3.80
CA MET A 141 4.24 14.19 4.47
C MET A 141 5.59 14.30 3.73
N ASN A 142 6.57 14.88 4.42
CA ASN A 142 7.91 15.15 3.91
C ASN A 142 9.00 14.70 4.89
N TYR A 143 8.80 13.56 5.53
CA TYR A 143 9.72 12.95 6.48
C TYR A 143 9.60 11.43 6.41
N TYR A 144 10.66 10.74 6.80
CA TYR A 144 10.60 9.31 7.08
C TYR A 144 10.37 9.06 8.56
N VAL A 145 9.69 7.97 8.88
CA VAL A 145 9.54 7.49 10.26
C VAL A 145 10.86 6.91 10.79
N GLU A 146 10.95 6.76 12.10
CA GLU A 146 12.07 6.10 12.77
C GLU A 146 12.36 4.71 12.16
N GLY A 147 13.65 4.36 12.00
CA GLY A 147 14.10 3.09 11.42
C GLY A 147 14.38 3.12 9.91
N ILE A 148 13.91 4.14 9.19
CA ILE A 148 14.28 4.36 7.80
C ILE A 148 15.70 4.95 7.73
N LYS A 149 16.53 4.36 6.86
CA LYS A 149 17.94 4.75 6.67
C LYS A 149 18.19 5.63 5.44
N ALA A 150 17.13 5.90 4.66
CA ALA A 150 17.22 6.71 3.47
C ALA A 150 17.17 8.20 3.82
N ASP A 151 17.86 9.02 3.03
CA ASP A 151 17.71 10.47 3.08
C ASP A 151 16.66 10.93 2.06
N LEU A 152 15.90 11.96 2.42
CA LEU A 152 15.02 12.60 1.44
C LEU A 152 15.85 13.27 0.34
N PRO A 153 15.39 13.24 -0.92
CA PRO A 153 15.99 14.01 -1.99
C PRO A 153 16.08 15.49 -1.64
N LYS A 154 17.15 16.14 -2.10
CA LYS A 154 17.36 17.60 -1.95
C LYS A 154 16.72 18.37 -3.09
#